data_AF-A0A382PTT8-F1
#
_entry.id   AF-A0A382PTT8-F1
#
_cell.length_a   1.000
_cell.length_b   1.000
_cell.length_c   1.000
_cell.angle_alpha   90.00
_cell.angle_beta   90.00
_cell.angle_gamma   90.00
#
_symmetry.space_group_name_H-M   'P 1'
#
loop_
_entity.id
_entity.type
_entity.pdbx_description
1 polymer ?
#
loop_
_entity_poly.entity_id
_entity_poly.type
_entity_poly.pdbx_seq_one_letter_code
_entity_poly.pdbx_strand_id
1 'polypeptide(L)'
;MKLRIYETNGLDLDTVVYMLYQADKQANFHPDSLWILSASDGEINNYNQDETGLSKRYMELRVKWIGREAVVNWLVSNQVVFEIISHEFLEEELEAIGELKQENELNHEQVLMN
;
A
#
# COMPACT_ATOMS: atom_id res chain seq x y z
N MET A 1 1.66 4.77 3.11
CA MET A 1 2.54 3.59 2.89
C MET A 1 2.09 2.84 1.66
N LYS A 2 3.03 2.37 0.84
CA LYS A 2 2.76 1.49 -0.31
C LYS A 2 3.43 0.15 -0.10
N LEU A 3 2.71 -0.94 -0.31
CA LEU A 3 3.24 -2.29 -0.24
C LEU A 3 2.67 -3.15 -1.38
N ARG A 4 3.36 -4.23 -1.72
CA ARG A 4 2.90 -5.21 -2.71
C ARG A 4 2.72 -6.56 -2.03
N ILE A 5 1.63 -7.24 -2.34
CA ILE A 5 1.42 -8.64 -1.97
C ILE A 5 1.54 -9.53 -3.21
N TYR A 6 2.00 -10.74 -3.02
CA TYR A 6 2.23 -11.72 -4.09
C TYR A 6 1.41 -12.99 -3.85
N GLU A 7 1.09 -13.69 -4.94
CA GLU A 7 0.42 -14.99 -4.84
C GLU A 7 1.22 -15.94 -3.94
N THR A 8 0.53 -16.54 -2.98
CA THR A 8 1.13 -17.43 -1.98
C THR A 8 0.22 -18.62 -1.75
N ASN A 9 0.78 -19.83 -1.68
CA ASN A 9 0.08 -21.06 -1.24
C ASN A 9 -1.24 -21.37 -1.95
N GLY A 10 -1.37 -21.03 -3.24
CA GLY A 10 -2.57 -21.32 -4.03
C GLY A 10 -3.79 -20.46 -3.69
N LEU A 11 -3.63 -19.41 -2.87
CA LEU A 11 -4.64 -18.38 -2.69
C LEU A 11 -4.43 -17.28 -3.74
N ASP A 12 -5.48 -16.95 -4.48
CA ASP A 12 -5.44 -15.85 -5.44
C ASP A 12 -5.39 -14.49 -4.71
N LEU A 13 -4.79 -13.50 -5.38
CA LEU A 13 -4.60 -12.16 -4.83
C LEU A 13 -5.92 -11.46 -4.50
N ASP A 14 -6.95 -11.65 -5.33
CA ASP A 14 -8.26 -11.02 -5.11
C ASP A 14 -8.90 -11.50 -3.81
N THR A 15 -8.78 -12.81 -3.52
CA THR A 15 -9.22 -13.39 -2.26
C THR A 15 -8.45 -12.83 -1.07
N VAL A 16 -7.11 -12.72 -1.14
CA VAL A 16 -6.30 -12.13 -0.06
C VAL A 16 -6.75 -10.70 0.23
N VAL A 17 -6.90 -9.89 -0.82
CA VAL A 17 -7.32 -8.49 -0.73
C VAL A 17 -8.73 -8.39 -0.14
N TYR A 18 -9.66 -9.23 -0.60
CA TYR A 18 -11.01 -9.27 -0.08
C TYR A 18 -11.03 -9.59 1.41
N MET A 19 -10.28 -10.60 1.86
CA MET A 19 -10.17 -10.97 3.27
C MET A 19 -9.58 -9.84 4.11
N LEU A 20 -8.57 -9.15 3.61
CA LEU A 20 -7.99 -7.99 4.27
C LEU A 20 -9.01 -6.84 4.41
N TYR A 21 -9.79 -6.56 3.37
CA TYR A 21 -10.89 -5.58 3.47
C TYR A 21 -11.97 -5.98 4.49
N GLN A 22 -12.25 -7.28 4.65
CA GLN A 22 -13.18 -7.74 5.70
C GLN A 22 -12.59 -7.53 7.10
N ALA A 23 -11.31 -7.84 7.30
CA ALA A 23 -10.63 -7.60 8.57
C ALA A 23 -10.60 -6.11 8.93
N ASP A 24 -10.35 -5.25 7.95
CA ASP A 24 -10.38 -3.80 8.09
C ASP A 24 -11.77 -3.32 8.54
N LYS A 25 -12.84 -3.73 7.84
CA LYS A 25 -14.23 -3.40 8.22
C LYS A 25 -14.64 -3.94 9.58
N GLN A 26 -14.11 -5.09 9.98
CA GLN A 26 -14.37 -5.67 11.29
C GLN A 26 -13.74 -4.85 12.41
N ALA A 27 -12.53 -4.33 12.18
CA ALA A 27 -11.81 -3.50 13.15
C ALA A 27 -12.30 -2.04 13.16
N ASN A 28 -12.74 -1.53 12.01
CA ASN A 28 -13.08 -0.13 11.81
C ASN A 28 -14.52 0.04 11.33
N PHE A 29 -15.37 0.61 12.18
CA PHE A 29 -16.76 0.92 11.82
C PHE A 29 -16.89 2.19 10.96
N HIS A 30 -16.02 3.19 11.17
CA HIS A 30 -16.09 4.46 10.45
C HIS A 30 -15.28 4.39 9.15
N PRO A 31 -15.81 4.86 8.00
CA PRO A 31 -15.10 4.83 6.71
C PRO A 31 -13.72 5.51 6.74
N ASP A 32 -13.59 6.61 7.47
CA ASP A 32 -12.31 7.34 7.57
C ASP A 32 -11.25 6.54 8.34
N SER A 33 -11.68 5.63 9.21
CA SER A 33 -10.80 4.77 10.00
C SER A 33 -10.32 3.53 9.24
N LEU A 34 -10.84 3.28 8.02
CA LEU A 34 -10.40 2.16 7.20
C LEU A 34 -8.89 2.26 6.91
N TRP A 35 -8.20 1.14 7.08
CA TRP A 35 -6.76 1.00 6.90
C TRP A 35 -6.33 1.07 5.43
N ILE A 36 -7.10 0.44 4.54
CA ILE A 36 -6.77 0.34 3.12
C ILE A 36 -7.44 1.50 2.36
N LEU A 37 -6.62 2.32 1.69
CA LEU A 37 -7.11 3.38 0.81
C LEU A 37 -7.50 2.81 -0.56
N SER A 38 -6.62 1.98 -1.14
CA SER A 38 -6.86 1.35 -2.43
C SER A 38 -5.99 0.11 -2.64
N ALA A 39 -6.42 -0.72 -3.58
CA ALA A 39 -5.70 -1.87 -4.10
C ALA A 39 -5.68 -1.79 -5.64
N SER A 40 -4.54 -2.11 -6.27
CA SER A 40 -4.40 -2.12 -7.72
C SER A 40 -3.54 -3.27 -8.21
N ASP A 41 -4.02 -3.99 -9.22
CA ASP A 41 -3.26 -5.03 -9.88
C ASP A 41 -1.99 -4.49 -10.54
N GLY A 42 -0.94 -5.29 -10.51
CA GLY A 42 0.26 -5.06 -11.27
C GLY A 42 0.99 -6.34 -11.63
N GLU A 43 1.95 -6.20 -12.53
CA GLU A 43 2.78 -7.29 -12.99
C GLU A 43 4.23 -6.80 -13.10
N ILE A 44 5.18 -7.58 -12.60
CA ILE A 44 6.62 -7.33 -12.73
C ILE A 44 7.27 -8.51 -13.45
N ASN A 45 8.41 -8.27 -14.11
CA ASN A 45 9.22 -9.36 -14.65
C ASN A 45 9.71 -10.26 -13.52
N ASN A 46 9.63 -11.56 -13.72
CA ASN A 46 10.19 -12.53 -12.79
C ASN A 46 11.63 -12.84 -13.18
N TYR A 47 12.58 -12.38 -12.36
CA TYR A 47 14.01 -12.64 -12.55
C TYR A 47 14.51 -13.80 -11.68
N ASN A 48 13.65 -14.44 -10.89
CA ASN A 48 14.04 -15.62 -10.12
C ASN A 48 14.19 -16.81 -11.04
N GLN A 49 15.40 -17.37 -11.07
CA GLN A 49 15.73 -18.54 -11.89
C GLN A 49 15.04 -19.83 -11.41
N ASP A 50 14.57 -19.84 -10.15
CA ASP A 50 13.93 -20.98 -9.50
C ASP A 50 12.40 -21.02 -9.69
N GLU A 51 11.78 -19.96 -10.22
CA GLU A 51 10.35 -19.88 -10.46
C GLU A 51 10.05 -20.00 -11.97
N THR A 52 9.06 -20.82 -12.34
CA THR A 52 8.61 -20.93 -13.72
C THR A 52 7.67 -19.78 -14.09
N GLY A 53 8.13 -18.83 -14.89
CA GLY A 53 7.30 -17.74 -15.42
C GLY A 53 8.15 -16.52 -15.78
N LEU A 54 7.77 -15.77 -16.82
CA LEU A 54 8.47 -14.55 -17.22
C LEU A 54 8.03 -13.32 -16.41
N SER A 55 6.90 -13.43 -15.72
CA SER A 55 6.29 -12.35 -14.95
C SER A 55 5.68 -12.87 -13.64
N LYS A 56 5.55 -11.97 -12.68
CA LYS A 56 4.98 -12.20 -11.35
C LYS A 56 3.89 -11.15 -11.13
N ARG A 57 2.66 -11.62 -10.93
CA ARG A 57 1.53 -10.77 -10.55
C ARG A 57 1.66 -10.33 -9.10
N TYR A 58 1.21 -9.12 -8.82
CA TYR A 58 1.12 -8.58 -7.47
C TYR A 58 -0.12 -7.68 -7.36
N MET A 59 -0.55 -7.46 -6.13
CA MET A 59 -1.49 -6.39 -5.81
C MET A 59 -0.74 -5.32 -5.01
N GLU A 60 -0.74 -4.08 -5.50
CA GLU A 60 -0.23 -2.94 -4.75
C GLU A 60 -1.33 -2.39 -3.84
N LEU A 61 -1.03 -2.27 -2.55
CA LEU A 61 -1.91 -1.70 -1.55
C LEU A 61 -1.39 -0.33 -1.11
N ARG A 62 -2.28 0.66 -1.14
CA ARG A 62 -2.07 1.96 -0.49
C ARG A 62 -2.69 1.91 0.89
N VAL A 63 -1.85 1.95 1.92
CA VAL A 63 -2.23 1.78 3.32
C VAL A 63 -2.10 3.11 4.04
N LYS A 64 -3.19 3.53 4.69
CA LYS A 64 -3.23 4.72 5.53
C LYS A 64 -2.37 4.53 6.78
N TRP A 65 -1.85 5.61 7.34
CA TRP A 65 -0.94 5.66 8.46
C TRP A 65 -1.50 4.96 9.70
N ILE A 66 -2.78 5.16 9.98
CA ILE A 66 -3.52 4.50 11.07
C ILE A 66 -3.59 2.97 10.94
N GLY A 67 -3.42 2.44 9.73
CA GLY A 67 -3.59 1.01 9.43
C GLY A 67 -2.29 0.25 9.19
N ARG A 68 -1.13 0.92 9.19
CA ARG A 68 0.14 0.31 8.77
C ARG A 68 0.51 -0.92 9.58
N GLU A 69 0.48 -0.80 10.90
CA GLU A 69 0.81 -1.90 11.81
C GLU A 69 -0.21 -3.04 11.71
N ALA A 70 -1.50 -2.71 11.68
CA ALA A 70 -2.57 -3.70 11.59
C ALA A 70 -2.48 -4.53 10.29
N VAL A 71 -2.23 -3.87 9.16
CA VAL A 71 -2.08 -4.55 7.86
C VAL A 71 -0.85 -5.44 7.84
N VAL A 72 0.31 -4.95 8.31
CA VAL A 72 1.53 -5.77 8.37
C VAL A 72 1.33 -6.99 9.27
N ASN A 73 0.76 -6.81 10.46
CA ASN A 73 0.48 -7.90 11.38
C ASN A 73 -0.51 -8.92 10.79
N TRP A 74 -1.53 -8.46 10.06
CA TRP A 74 -2.47 -9.34 9.37
C TRP A 74 -1.77 -10.17 8.28
N LEU A 75 -0.95 -9.55 7.44
CA LEU A 75 -0.21 -10.23 6.37
C LEU A 75 0.74 -11.29 6.94
N VAL A 76 1.49 -10.94 7.99
CA VAL A 76 2.40 -11.86 8.69
C VAL A 76 1.64 -13.02 9.31
N SER A 77 0.52 -12.74 9.99
CA SER A 77 -0.30 -13.78 10.66
C SER A 77 -0.94 -14.75 9.69
N ASN A 78 -1.25 -14.28 8.47
CA ASN A 78 -1.84 -15.10 7.41
C ASN A 78 -0.79 -15.65 6.42
N GLN A 79 0.51 -15.51 6.73
CA GLN A 79 1.62 -16.00 5.92
C GLN A 79 1.58 -15.53 4.46
N VAL A 80 1.10 -14.31 4.22
CA VAL A 80 1.08 -13.70 2.90
C VAL A 80 2.46 -13.15 2.58
N VAL A 81 3.01 -13.47 1.41
CA VAL A 81 4.28 -12.88 0.95
C VAL A 81 4.04 -11.44 0.50
N PHE A 82 4.81 -10.50 1.05
CA PHE A 82 4.69 -9.08 0.72
C PHE A 82 6.04 -8.37 0.73
N GLU A 83 6.07 -7.20 0.08
CA GLU A 83 7.20 -6.28 0.02
C GLU A 83 6.72 -4.86 0.37
N ILE A 84 7.45 -4.15 1.22
CA ILE A 84 7.17 -2.73 1.49
C ILE A 84 7.92 -1.89 0.44
N ILE A 85 7.18 -1.14 -0.37
CA ILE A 85 7.73 -0.33 -1.46
C ILE A 85 8.11 1.07 -0.99
N SER A 86 7.28 1.67 -0.11
CA SER A 86 7.56 2.98 0.45
C SER A 86 6.85 3.18 1.80
N HIS A 87 7.59 3.79 2.74
CA HIS A 87 7.07 4.22 4.04
C HIS A 87 6.51 5.65 4.02
N GLU A 88 6.53 6.34 2.88
CA GLU A 88 6.05 7.71 2.77
C GLU A 88 4.57 7.83 3.13
N PHE A 89 4.20 9.01 3.62
CA PHE A 89 2.80 9.40 3.79
C PHE A 89 2.11 9.46 2.42
N LEU A 90 0.83 9.13 2.40
CA LEU A 90 -0.01 9.34 1.23
C LEU A 90 -0.27 10.84 1.08
N GLU A 91 -0.60 11.28 -0.13
CA GLU A 91 -0.83 12.71 -0.41
C GLU A 91 -1.90 13.30 0.53
N GLU A 92 -3.00 12.57 0.75
CA GLU A 92 -4.08 12.99 1.64
C GLU A 92 -3.62 13.14 3.11
N GLU A 93 -2.60 12.39 3.51
CA GLU A 93 -2.01 12.45 4.85
C GLU A 93 -1.07 13.65 4.97
N LEU A 94 -0.29 13.93 3.92
CA LEU A 94 0.57 15.12 3.82
C LEU A 94 -0.27 16.41 3.80
N GLU A 95 -1.45 16.40 3.16
CA GLU A 95 -2.39 17.52 3.19
C GLU A 95 -2.90 17.77 4.61
N ALA A 96 -3.25 16.71 5.34
CA ALA A 96 -3.78 16.79 6.70
C ALA A 96 -2.76 17.37 7.71
N ILE A 97 -1.47 17.09 7.52
CA ILE A 97 -0.39 17.65 8.37
C ILE A 97 0.15 19.00 7.85
N GLY A 98 -0.33 19.49 6.70
CA GLY A 98 0.01 20.79 6.15
C GLY A 98 1.37 20.85 5.43
N GLU A 99 2.05 19.73 5.22
CA GLU A 99 3.37 19.69 4.58
C GLU A 99 3.30 19.91 3.06
N LEU A 100 2.21 19.49 2.41
CA LEU A 100 1.99 19.73 0.98
C LEU A 100 1.90 21.23 0.61
N LYS A 101 1.52 22.09 1.56
CA LYS A 101 1.51 23.55 1.34
C LYS A 101 2.91 24.15 1.42
N GLN A 102 3.76 23.64 2.32
CA GLN A 102 5.13 24.14 2.50
C GLN A 102 6.02 23.83 1.30
N GLU A 103 5.93 22.62 0.71
CA GLU A 103 6.67 22.30 -0.53
C GLU A 103 6.23 23.17 -1.72
N ASN A 104 4.94 23.45 -1.85
CA ASN A 104 4.42 24.31 -2.92
C ASN A 104 4.83 25.78 -2.74
N GLU A 105 4.83 26.31 -1.52
CA GLU A 105 5.29 27.67 -1.22
C GLU A 105 6.80 27.83 -1.47
N LEU A 106 7.62 26.87 -1.03
CA LEU A 106 9.08 26.87 -1.27
C LEU A 106 9.42 26.78 -2.77
N ASN A 107 8.70 25.95 -3.53
CA ASN A 107 8.88 25.86 -4.98
C ASN A 107 8.43 27.15 -5.69
N HIS A 108 7.36 27.81 -5.22
CA HIS A 108 6.91 29.07 -5.79
C HIS A 108 7.89 30.23 -5.55
N GLU A 109 8.51 30.30 -4.37
CA GLU A 109 9.54 31.31 -4.06
C GLU A 109 10.81 31.12 -4.90
N GLN A 110 11.24 29.87 -5.14
CA GLN A 110 12.40 29.59 -6.00
C GLN A 110 12.18 29.94 -7.48
N VAL A 111 10.94 29.85 -7.97
CA VAL A 111 10.59 30.29 -9.34
C VAL A 111 10.54 31.82 -9.45
N LEU A 112 10.23 32.53 -8.37
CA LEU A 112 10.19 34.01 -8.34
C LEU A 112 11.57 34.66 -8.16
N MET A 113 12.58 33.91 -7.72
CA MET A 113 13.96 34.39 -7.52
C MET A 113 14.93 34.07 -8.67
N ASN A 114 14.46 33.49 -9.78
CA ASN A 114 15.25 33.22 -10.99
C ASN A 114 14.91 34.17 -12.14
#